data_AF-A0A1Y1RW22-F1
#
_entry.id   AF-A0A1Y1RW22-F1
#
_cell.length_a   1.000
_cell.length_b   1.000
_cell.length_c   1.000
_cell.angle_alpha   90.00
_cell.angle_beta   90.00
_cell.angle_gamma   90.00
#
_symmetry.space_group_name_H-M   'P 1'
#
loop_
_entity.id
_entity.type
_entity.pdbx_description
1 polymer ?
#
loop_
_entity_poly.entity_id
_entity_poly.type
_entity_poly.pdbx_seq_one_letter_code
_entity_poly.pdbx_strand_id
1 'polypeptide(L)'
;MSVLKTIIDISGKLYTLKNDNLNLLLSSNVLRRELLHSDIIAKLIDTNYDGSLERVRLLFRCLQIKEFPNYSLKDPKSIIVSRETDNIDILIELLNEKTAIIIENKVDARDQPAQISNYVKTLKGEKYNYKEESIHVVYLTPLGWDPSVDSIGDYTGPITPCSYKEHIIKWLQTCDDTPEAFGNDNIRCNIRLYREMIEEMVNDSFNEREAASAVFEEGSIEPNQTRYVLNASQKRCHVMFLQELMQELQQRGLKIETDVNEIKQSAIEGDDYGFCVTMSEQYNWVVEFNWNNGNYRLGTGLQPVSPGTTDQNVKDRIEHIVNKKSIPCDELNPNDYWYLWRTTNSSGIGNFKKNKDNEYASSIEWQKWAKEYADKFLDDYDSLKRVFTEYNS
;
A
#
# COMPACT_ATOMS: atom_id res chain seq x y z
N MET A 1 14.13 -13.60 29.57
CA MET A 1 14.06 -12.16 29.91
C MET A 1 13.02 -11.54 28.99
N SER A 2 11.92 -10.98 29.54
CA SER A 2 10.76 -10.60 28.73
C SER A 2 11.04 -9.35 27.91
N VAL A 3 10.47 -9.30 26.70
CA VAL A 3 10.45 -8.13 25.80
C VAL A 3 10.02 -6.86 26.55
N LEU A 4 9.14 -6.99 27.56
CA LEU A 4 8.74 -5.92 28.45
C LEU A 4 9.90 -5.28 29.24
N LYS A 5 10.85 -6.08 29.73
CA LYS A 5 12.02 -5.58 30.47
C LYS A 5 12.97 -4.82 29.53
N THR A 6 13.10 -5.29 28.29
CA THR A 6 13.87 -4.61 27.24
C THR A 6 13.20 -3.30 26.81
N ILE A 7 11.88 -3.27 26.67
CA ILE A 7 11.12 -2.05 26.37
C ILE A 7 11.23 -1.05 27.52
N ILE A 8 11.10 -1.48 28.78
CA ILE A 8 11.24 -0.59 29.95
C ILE A 8 12.67 -0.02 30.06
N ASP A 9 13.71 -0.83 29.80
CA ASP A 9 15.10 -0.36 29.78
C ASP A 9 15.37 0.61 28.61
N ILE A 10 14.79 0.35 27.44
CA ILE A 10 14.91 1.23 26.27
C ILE A 10 14.16 2.55 26.53
N SER A 11 12.93 2.49 27.04
CA SER A 11 12.14 3.68 27.39
C SER A 11 12.81 4.51 28.49
N GLY A 12 13.41 3.87 29.49
CA GLY A 12 14.17 4.54 30.56
C GLY A 12 15.44 5.25 30.04
N LYS A 13 16.17 4.62 29.10
CA LYS A 13 17.34 5.22 28.43
C LYS A 13 16.94 6.34 27.47
N LEU A 14 15.83 6.21 26.76
CA LEU A 14 15.27 7.24 25.89
C LEU A 14 14.81 8.48 26.67
N TYR A 15 14.28 8.29 27.88
CA TYR A 15 13.90 9.40 28.76
C TYR A 15 15.11 10.19 29.28
N THR A 16 16.27 9.54 29.48
CA THR A 16 17.52 10.21 29.86
C THR A 16 18.18 10.93 28.68
N LEU A 17 18.00 10.43 27.46
CA LEU A 17 18.42 11.07 26.21
C LEU A 17 17.56 12.28 25.82
N LYS A 18 16.41 12.50 26.46
CA LYS A 18 15.51 13.64 26.20
C LYS A 18 16.14 15.01 26.50
N ASN A 19 17.34 15.05 27.09
CA ASN A 19 18.13 16.28 27.26
C ASN A 19 19.04 16.61 26.05
N ASP A 20 19.18 15.70 25.07
CA ASP A 20 19.87 15.96 23.81
C ASP A 20 18.95 15.53 22.66
N ASN A 21 18.56 16.50 21.81
CA ASN A 21 17.57 16.41 20.73
C ASN A 21 17.84 15.30 19.68
N LEU A 22 17.62 14.03 20.01
CA LEU A 22 17.61 12.94 19.04
C LEU A 22 16.67 11.80 19.48
N ASN A 23 15.38 11.93 19.15
CA ASN A 23 14.44 10.81 19.21
C ASN A 23 14.77 9.85 18.05
N LEU A 24 15.64 8.85 18.31
CA LEU A 24 16.09 7.82 17.36
C LEU A 24 14.97 7.06 16.63
N LEU A 25 13.74 7.10 17.15
CA LEU A 25 12.56 6.54 16.49
C LEU A 25 12.06 7.41 15.32
N LEU A 26 12.22 8.74 15.41
CA LEU A 26 11.74 9.70 14.41
C LEU A 26 12.61 9.75 13.15
N SER A 27 13.87 9.30 13.21
CA SER A 27 14.82 9.36 12.09
C SER A 27 14.87 8.09 11.22
N SER A 28 13.88 7.19 11.33
CA SER A 28 13.96 5.86 10.71
C SER A 28 12.68 5.47 9.95
N ASN A 29 12.83 4.69 8.86
CA ASN A 29 11.74 4.04 8.10
C ASN A 29 10.82 3.15 8.97
N VAL A 30 11.12 2.99 10.26
CA VAL A 30 10.29 2.28 11.24
C VAL A 30 8.94 2.99 11.42
N LEU A 31 8.90 4.33 11.30
CA LEU A 31 7.67 5.13 11.37
C LEU A 31 6.67 4.87 10.23
N ARG A 32 7.07 4.19 9.17
CA ARG A 32 6.19 3.88 8.04
C ARG A 32 5.83 2.39 7.94
N ARG A 33 6.18 1.61 8.97
CA ARG A 33 5.84 0.18 9.03
C ARG A 33 4.42 -0.02 9.55
N GLU A 34 3.51 -0.44 8.67
CA GLU A 34 2.12 -0.76 9.01
C GLU A 34 2.00 -1.66 10.24
N LEU A 35 2.81 -2.73 10.30
CA LEU A 35 2.83 -3.67 11.42
C LEU A 35 3.09 -3.00 12.77
N LEU A 36 3.97 -1.99 12.83
CA LEU A 36 4.25 -1.26 14.06
C LEU A 36 3.01 -0.50 14.53
N HIS A 37 2.33 0.18 13.62
CA HIS A 37 1.13 0.95 13.99
C HIS A 37 -0.01 0.02 14.37
N SER A 38 -0.18 -1.10 13.65
CA SER A 38 -1.18 -2.12 13.98
C SER A 38 -0.92 -2.73 15.36
N ASP A 39 0.34 -3.05 15.69
CA ASP A 39 0.75 -3.52 17.02
C ASP A 39 0.41 -2.50 18.12
N ILE A 40 0.77 -1.22 17.93
CA ILE A 40 0.54 -0.19 18.94
C ILE A 40 -0.96 0.05 19.14
N ILE A 41 -1.74 0.20 18.06
CA ILE A 41 -3.18 0.41 18.13
C ILE A 41 -3.82 -0.78 18.86
N ALA A 42 -3.57 -2.01 18.39
CA ALA A 42 -4.12 -3.22 18.99
C ALA A 42 -3.77 -3.32 20.48
N LYS A 43 -2.54 -2.94 20.87
CA LYS A 43 -2.13 -2.98 22.28
C LYS A 43 -2.78 -1.92 23.15
N LEU A 44 -3.04 -0.72 22.61
CA LEU A 44 -3.75 0.32 23.35
C LEU A 44 -5.20 -0.07 23.61
N ILE A 45 -5.85 -0.80 22.70
CA ILE A 45 -7.25 -1.23 22.83
C ILE A 45 -7.45 -2.63 23.42
N ASP A 46 -6.36 -3.38 23.68
CA ASP A 46 -6.39 -4.66 24.36
C ASP A 46 -7.04 -4.51 25.75
N THR A 47 -8.22 -5.12 25.92
CA THR A 47 -9.10 -4.93 27.07
C THR A 47 -8.58 -5.53 28.37
N ASN A 48 -7.41 -6.18 28.33
CA ASN A 48 -6.70 -6.70 29.50
C ASN A 48 -5.95 -5.63 30.31
N TYR A 49 -5.90 -4.37 29.84
CA TYR A 49 -5.19 -3.28 30.52
C TYR A 49 -6.11 -2.21 31.09
N ASP A 50 -5.64 -1.50 32.11
CA ASP A 50 -6.38 -0.39 32.70
C ASP A 50 -6.68 0.73 31.68
N GLY A 51 -7.89 1.27 31.75
CA GLY A 51 -8.40 2.30 30.85
C GLY A 51 -8.61 1.89 29.39
N SER A 52 -8.28 0.65 29.01
CA SER A 52 -8.43 0.14 27.63
C SER A 52 -9.87 0.20 27.14
N LEU A 53 -10.84 -0.11 28.00
CA LEU A 53 -12.26 -0.09 27.65
C LEU A 53 -12.73 1.31 27.25
N GLU A 54 -12.23 2.35 27.94
CA GLU A 54 -12.51 3.73 27.54
C GLU A 54 -11.77 4.08 26.25
N ARG A 55 -10.53 3.64 26.07
CA ARG A 55 -9.81 3.84 24.80
C ARG A 55 -10.54 3.21 23.62
N VAL A 56 -11.10 2.00 23.77
CA VAL A 56 -11.95 1.34 22.76
C VAL A 56 -13.18 2.20 22.45
N ARG A 57 -13.88 2.69 23.49
CA ARG A 57 -15.06 3.56 23.33
C ARG A 57 -14.74 4.82 22.52
N LEU A 58 -13.65 5.47 22.88
CA LEU A 58 -13.19 6.69 22.23
C LEU A 58 -12.75 6.39 20.79
N LEU A 59 -12.10 5.25 20.54
CA LEU A 59 -11.67 4.84 19.20
C LEU A 59 -12.89 4.69 18.29
N PHE A 60 -13.90 3.95 18.70
CA PHE A 60 -15.11 3.73 17.89
C PHE A 60 -15.88 5.03 17.61
N ARG A 61 -15.93 5.94 18.59
CA ARG A 61 -16.48 7.29 18.39
C ARG A 61 -15.70 8.05 17.33
N CYS A 62 -14.37 8.00 17.38
CA CYS A 62 -13.50 8.68 16.43
C CYS A 62 -13.61 8.07 15.03
N LEU A 63 -13.63 6.74 14.90
CA LEU A 63 -13.79 6.01 13.63
C LEU A 63 -15.22 6.05 13.05
N GLN A 64 -16.13 6.80 13.66
CA GLN A 64 -17.51 6.98 13.18
C GLN A 64 -18.28 5.67 13.00
N ILE A 65 -17.98 4.64 13.78
CA ILE A 65 -18.70 3.36 13.74
C ILE A 65 -20.09 3.60 14.34
N LYS A 66 -21.08 3.80 13.46
CA LYS A 66 -22.48 4.04 13.81
C LYS A 66 -23.07 2.77 14.43
N GLU A 67 -24.01 2.97 15.35
CA GLU A 67 -24.70 1.88 16.07
C GLU A 67 -23.81 1.10 17.03
N PHE A 68 -22.86 1.77 17.68
CA PHE A 68 -22.09 1.18 18.76
C PHE A 68 -23.00 0.77 19.93
N PRO A 69 -23.19 -0.54 20.21
CA PRO A 69 -24.03 -0.99 21.30
C PRO A 69 -23.27 -0.84 22.63
N ASN A 70 -23.81 -0.04 23.54
CA ASN A 70 -23.25 0.20 24.88
C ASN A 70 -23.09 -1.06 25.76
N TYR A 71 -23.48 -2.26 25.29
CA TYR A 71 -23.51 -3.48 26.09
C TYR A 71 -22.13 -4.13 26.23
N SER A 72 -21.37 -4.34 25.16
CA SER A 72 -20.02 -4.91 25.25
C SER A 72 -19.00 -4.05 25.99
N LEU A 73 -19.20 -2.72 26.07
CA LEU A 73 -18.36 -1.86 26.91
C LEU A 73 -18.68 -1.92 28.40
N LYS A 74 -19.45 -2.93 28.85
CA LYS A 74 -19.64 -3.26 30.27
C LYS A 74 -18.79 -4.44 30.72
N ASP A 75 -18.39 -5.30 29.80
CA ASP A 75 -17.55 -6.47 30.08
C ASP A 75 -16.33 -6.50 29.12
N PRO A 76 -15.12 -6.15 29.61
CA PRO A 76 -13.88 -6.24 28.86
C PRO A 76 -13.67 -7.58 28.14
N LYS A 77 -14.18 -8.69 28.69
CA LYS A 77 -14.02 -10.04 28.13
C LYS A 77 -14.90 -10.31 26.91
N SER A 78 -15.90 -9.46 26.68
CA SER A 78 -16.76 -9.54 25.49
C SER A 78 -16.12 -8.90 24.25
N ILE A 79 -14.93 -8.33 24.40
CA ILE A 79 -14.16 -7.69 23.33
C ILE A 79 -12.87 -8.48 23.14
N ILE A 80 -12.71 -9.08 21.96
CA ILE A 80 -11.46 -9.75 21.58
C ILE A 80 -10.77 -8.87 20.54
N VAL A 81 -9.51 -8.51 20.81
CA VAL A 81 -8.65 -7.81 19.86
C VAL A 81 -7.58 -8.78 19.40
N SER A 82 -7.48 -8.99 18.10
CA SER A 82 -6.46 -9.84 17.49
C SER A 82 -5.78 -9.12 16.33
N ARG A 83 -4.54 -9.50 16.02
CA ARG A 83 -3.69 -8.80 15.06
C ARG A 83 -2.93 -9.79 14.19
N GLU A 84 -2.93 -9.54 12.89
CA GLU A 84 -2.52 -10.47 11.81
C GLU A 84 -3.22 -11.84 11.89
N THR A 85 -4.48 -11.87 12.34
CA THR A 85 -5.26 -13.11 12.37
C THR A 85 -5.96 -13.27 11.03
N ASP A 86 -5.75 -14.39 10.36
CA ASP A 86 -6.27 -14.66 9.00
C ASP A 86 -5.93 -13.54 7.99
N ASN A 87 -4.72 -12.98 8.12
CA ASN A 87 -4.19 -11.87 7.36
C ASN A 87 -4.87 -10.51 7.59
N ILE A 88 -5.78 -10.40 8.55
CA ILE A 88 -6.39 -9.12 8.95
C ILE A 88 -5.45 -8.38 9.89
N ASP A 89 -5.09 -7.13 9.57
CA ASP A 89 -4.17 -6.32 10.38
C ASP A 89 -4.64 -6.17 11.83
N ILE A 90 -5.87 -5.71 12.05
CA ILE A 90 -6.52 -5.71 13.36
C ILE A 90 -7.97 -6.17 13.20
N LEU A 91 -8.34 -7.19 13.97
CA LEU A 91 -9.71 -7.67 14.09
C LEU A 91 -10.19 -7.42 15.52
N ILE A 92 -11.31 -6.71 15.66
CA ILE A 92 -11.99 -6.50 16.93
C ILE A 92 -13.34 -7.22 16.89
N GLU A 93 -13.53 -8.20 17.76
CA GLU A 93 -14.75 -8.98 17.88
C GLU A 93 -15.54 -8.54 19.12
N LEU A 94 -16.80 -8.17 18.92
CA LEU A 94 -17.76 -7.85 19.97
C LEU A 94 -18.72 -9.04 20.13
N LEU A 95 -18.41 -9.91 21.09
CA LEU A 95 -19.03 -11.23 21.22
C LEU A 95 -20.53 -11.16 21.55
N ASN A 96 -20.94 -10.17 22.34
CA ASN A 96 -22.33 -10.07 22.78
C ASN A 96 -23.27 -9.65 21.64
N GLU A 97 -22.80 -8.78 20.75
CA GLU A 97 -23.58 -8.27 19.63
C GLU A 97 -23.33 -9.04 18.34
N LYS A 98 -22.36 -9.96 18.36
CA LYS A 98 -21.93 -10.73 17.20
C LYS A 98 -21.56 -9.80 16.05
N THR A 99 -20.74 -8.81 16.37
CA THR A 99 -20.22 -7.79 15.46
C THR A 99 -18.71 -7.94 15.35
N ALA A 100 -18.18 -7.80 14.15
CA ALA A 100 -16.75 -7.78 13.89
C ALA A 100 -16.35 -6.44 13.24
N ILE A 101 -15.21 -5.91 13.65
CA ILE A 101 -14.63 -4.69 13.08
C ILE A 101 -13.25 -5.06 12.55
N ILE A 102 -13.09 -4.94 11.25
CA ILE A 102 -11.80 -5.04 10.58
C ILE A 102 -11.21 -3.63 10.51
N ILE A 103 -9.96 -3.48 10.93
CA ILE A 103 -9.14 -2.31 10.60
C ILE A 103 -8.01 -2.81 9.71
N GLU A 104 -8.09 -2.51 8.42
CA GLU A 104 -7.00 -2.68 7.46
C GLU A 104 -6.16 -1.40 7.47
N ASN A 105 -4.86 -1.52 7.76
CA ASN A 105 -3.97 -0.40 8.00
C ASN A 105 -2.96 -0.25 6.86
N LYS A 106 -3.04 0.85 6.13
CA LYS A 106 -2.23 1.13 4.94
C LYS A 106 -1.47 2.43 5.10
N VAL A 107 -0.16 2.34 5.33
CA VAL A 107 0.73 3.50 5.47
C VAL A 107 1.49 3.74 4.17
N ASP A 108 2.17 2.71 3.69
CA ASP A 108 3.02 2.75 2.49
C ASP A 108 2.76 1.55 1.56
N ALA A 109 2.14 0.47 2.05
CA ALA A 109 2.01 -0.76 1.27
C ALA A 109 0.89 -0.65 0.26
N ARG A 110 1.09 -1.38 -0.84
CA ARG A 110 0.09 -1.55 -1.88
C ARG A 110 -1.12 -2.31 -1.35
N ASP A 111 -2.23 -2.03 -1.98
CA ASP A 111 -3.39 -2.88 -1.88
C ASP A 111 -3.10 -4.28 -2.43
N GLN A 112 -3.63 -5.29 -1.74
CA GLN A 112 -3.62 -6.65 -2.26
C GLN A 112 -4.93 -6.93 -3.02
N PRO A 113 -4.89 -7.70 -4.11
CA PRO A 113 -6.10 -8.02 -4.87
C PRO A 113 -7.15 -8.74 -4.02
N ALA A 114 -8.39 -8.27 -4.09
CA ALA A 114 -9.58 -8.75 -3.38
C ALA A 114 -9.40 -8.88 -1.85
N GLN A 115 -8.49 -8.12 -1.25
CA GLN A 115 -8.12 -8.21 0.16
C GLN A 115 -9.33 -8.05 1.09
N ILE A 116 -10.12 -6.99 0.91
CA ILE A 116 -11.27 -6.69 1.77
C ILE A 116 -12.34 -7.78 1.63
N SER A 117 -12.64 -8.20 0.39
CA SER A 117 -13.58 -9.29 0.13
C SER A 117 -13.17 -10.60 0.82
N ASN A 118 -11.89 -10.95 0.76
CA ASN A 118 -11.36 -12.17 1.37
C ASN A 118 -11.53 -12.15 2.90
N TYR A 119 -11.35 -11.00 3.55
CA TYR A 119 -11.58 -10.87 4.99
C TYR A 119 -13.04 -11.08 5.35
N VAL A 120 -13.96 -10.43 4.63
CA VAL A 120 -15.40 -10.56 4.86
C VAL A 120 -15.85 -12.01 4.64
N LYS A 121 -15.37 -12.68 3.58
CA LYS A 121 -15.62 -14.11 3.33
C LYS A 121 -15.09 -14.99 4.47
N THR A 122 -13.91 -14.69 4.99
CA THR A 122 -13.31 -15.40 6.12
C THR A 122 -14.17 -15.28 7.39
N LEU A 123 -14.63 -14.08 7.72
CA LEU A 123 -15.48 -13.83 8.89
C LEU A 123 -16.89 -14.44 8.75
N LYS A 124 -17.40 -14.60 7.53
CA LYS A 124 -18.67 -15.30 7.26
C LYS A 124 -18.53 -16.83 7.31
N GLY A 125 -17.32 -17.35 7.22
CA GLY A 125 -17.04 -18.78 7.22
C GLY A 125 -17.33 -19.45 8.57
N GLU A 126 -17.30 -20.78 8.59
CA GLU A 126 -17.68 -21.60 9.77
C GLU A 126 -16.92 -21.27 11.05
N LYS A 127 -15.66 -20.80 10.92
CA LYS A 127 -14.79 -20.43 12.06
C LYS A 127 -15.37 -19.30 12.90
N TYR A 128 -15.91 -18.27 12.26
CA TYR A 128 -16.36 -17.03 12.89
C TYR A 128 -17.88 -16.84 12.83
N ASN A 129 -18.49 -17.24 11.72
CA ASN A 129 -19.93 -17.28 11.51
C ASN A 129 -20.61 -15.92 11.73
N TYR A 130 -19.96 -14.81 11.36
CA TYR A 130 -20.56 -13.48 11.36
C TYR A 130 -21.48 -13.30 10.15
N LYS A 131 -22.51 -12.47 10.32
CA LYS A 131 -23.32 -12.01 9.18
C LYS A 131 -22.63 -10.82 8.53
N GLU A 132 -22.80 -10.66 7.23
CA GLU A 132 -22.13 -9.58 6.48
C GLU A 132 -22.51 -8.20 7.00
N GLU A 133 -23.78 -7.99 7.32
CA GLU A 133 -24.30 -6.74 7.90
C GLU A 133 -23.74 -6.41 9.29
N SER A 134 -23.09 -7.38 9.94
CA SER A 134 -22.46 -7.23 11.26
C SER A 134 -20.93 -7.13 11.18
N ILE A 135 -20.39 -6.99 9.97
CA ILE A 135 -18.96 -6.78 9.73
C ILE A 135 -18.76 -5.32 9.30
N HIS A 136 -17.97 -4.57 10.06
CA HIS A 136 -17.57 -3.21 9.72
C HIS A 136 -16.13 -3.22 9.23
N VAL A 137 -15.90 -2.65 8.04
CA VAL A 137 -14.55 -2.50 7.48
C VAL A 137 -14.12 -1.05 7.63
N VAL A 138 -13.04 -0.84 8.38
CA VAL A 138 -12.32 0.44 8.49
C VAL A 138 -11.06 0.33 7.66
N TYR A 139 -10.90 1.22 6.69
CA TYR A 139 -9.69 1.30 5.87
C TYR A 139 -8.90 2.53 6.31
N LEU A 140 -7.79 2.31 7.01
CA LEU A 140 -7.03 3.33 7.72
C LEU A 140 -5.76 3.71 6.96
N THR A 141 -5.65 4.96 6.53
CA THR A 141 -4.46 5.51 5.84
C THR A 141 -3.93 6.78 6.51
N PRO A 142 -2.74 7.31 6.18
CA PRO A 142 -2.27 8.56 6.76
C PRO A 142 -3.25 9.73 6.57
N LEU A 143 -3.83 9.85 5.37
CA LEU A 143 -4.65 10.98 4.95
C LEU A 143 -6.11 10.65 4.61
N GLY A 144 -6.56 9.39 4.78
CA GLY A 144 -7.98 9.01 4.65
C GLY A 144 -8.42 8.66 3.23
N TRP A 145 -7.54 8.04 2.45
CA TRP A 145 -7.85 7.56 1.10
C TRP A 145 -8.80 6.37 1.12
N ASP A 146 -9.58 6.25 0.04
CA ASP A 146 -10.37 5.06 -0.25
C ASP A 146 -9.47 3.88 -0.64
N PRO A 147 -9.88 2.62 -0.36
CA PRO A 147 -9.22 1.46 -0.93
C PRO A 147 -9.39 1.42 -2.45
N SER A 148 -8.40 0.85 -3.15
CA SER A 148 -8.52 0.63 -4.59
C SER A 148 -9.62 -0.38 -4.93
N VAL A 149 -10.17 -0.28 -6.15
CA VAL A 149 -11.16 -1.23 -6.68
C VAL A 149 -10.65 -2.67 -6.63
N ASP A 150 -9.35 -2.87 -6.87
CA ASP A 150 -8.73 -4.19 -6.80
C ASP A 150 -8.76 -4.74 -5.36
N SER A 151 -8.45 -3.91 -4.35
CA SER A 151 -8.53 -4.28 -2.92
C SER A 151 -9.94 -4.66 -2.46
N ILE A 152 -10.94 -3.89 -2.95
CA ILE A 152 -12.35 -4.12 -2.63
C ILE A 152 -12.82 -5.47 -3.18
N GLY A 153 -12.46 -5.80 -4.42
CA GLY A 153 -12.92 -7.01 -5.09
C GLY A 153 -14.44 -7.03 -5.30
N ASP A 154 -15.11 -8.13 -4.97
CA ASP A 154 -16.57 -8.31 -5.12
C ASP A 154 -17.37 -7.88 -3.88
N TYR A 155 -16.73 -7.27 -2.86
CA TYR A 155 -17.43 -6.80 -1.67
C TYR A 155 -18.23 -5.52 -1.97
N THR A 156 -19.54 -5.55 -1.70
CA THR A 156 -20.45 -4.43 -1.95
C THR A 156 -20.94 -3.73 -0.67
N GLY A 157 -20.49 -4.19 0.50
CA GLY A 157 -20.87 -3.61 1.77
C GLY A 157 -20.13 -2.30 2.07
N PRO A 158 -20.52 -1.60 3.15
CA PRO A 158 -19.89 -0.34 3.51
C PRO A 158 -18.42 -0.57 3.93
N ILE A 159 -17.55 0.30 3.41
CA ILE A 159 -16.19 0.50 3.89
C ILE A 159 -16.12 1.94 4.41
N THR A 160 -15.50 2.12 5.56
CA THR A 160 -15.32 3.43 6.18
C THR A 160 -13.85 3.86 6.03
N PRO A 161 -13.53 4.75 5.06
CA PRO A 161 -12.21 5.35 4.96
C PRO A 161 -11.96 6.19 6.21
N CYS A 162 -10.85 5.93 6.88
CA CYS A 162 -10.40 6.64 8.06
C CYS A 162 -8.95 7.07 7.86
N SER A 163 -8.56 8.10 8.61
CA SER A 163 -7.23 8.68 8.49
C SER A 163 -6.52 8.73 9.84
N TYR A 164 -5.21 8.53 9.87
CA TYR A 164 -4.42 8.88 11.04
C TYR A 164 -4.60 10.35 11.42
N LYS A 165 -4.55 11.25 10.41
CA LYS A 165 -4.67 12.71 10.58
C LYS A 165 -5.91 13.14 11.38
N GLU A 166 -7.09 12.79 10.91
CA GLU A 166 -8.36 13.24 11.50
C GLU A 166 -8.91 12.32 12.59
N HIS A 167 -8.63 11.01 12.54
CA HIS A 167 -9.31 10.01 13.37
C HIS A 167 -8.41 9.49 14.49
N ILE A 168 -7.20 8.99 14.18
CA ILE A 168 -6.31 8.38 15.19
C ILE A 168 -5.65 9.44 16.07
N ILE A 169 -5.15 10.56 15.50
CA ILE A 169 -4.59 11.66 16.30
C ILE A 169 -5.65 12.21 17.25
N LYS A 170 -6.87 12.45 16.76
CA LYS A 170 -8.00 12.91 17.57
C LYS A 170 -8.35 11.91 18.67
N TRP A 171 -8.34 10.62 18.36
CA TRP A 171 -8.54 9.56 19.36
C TRP A 171 -7.48 9.62 20.47
N LEU A 172 -6.20 9.71 20.12
CA LEU A 172 -5.10 9.79 21.08
C LEU A 172 -5.14 11.08 21.91
N GLN A 173 -5.49 12.22 21.32
CA GLN A 173 -5.74 13.48 22.03
C GLN A 173 -6.88 13.32 23.04
N THR A 174 -8.02 12.75 22.59
CA THR A 174 -9.17 12.52 23.47
C THR A 174 -8.82 11.56 24.60
N CYS A 175 -7.98 10.56 24.35
CA CYS A 175 -7.47 9.66 25.39
C CYS A 175 -6.56 10.38 26.40
N ASP A 176 -5.78 11.38 25.99
CA ASP A 176 -4.92 12.19 26.87
C ASP A 176 -5.71 13.25 27.69
N ASP A 177 -6.91 13.58 27.24
CA ASP A 177 -7.85 14.47 27.93
C ASP A 177 -8.87 13.73 28.82
N THR A 178 -8.97 12.40 28.70
CA THR A 178 -9.95 11.57 29.42
C THR A 178 -9.26 10.73 30.52
N PRO A 179 -9.40 11.08 31.81
CA PRO A 179 -8.71 10.38 32.90
C PRO A 179 -8.93 8.85 32.94
N GLU A 180 -10.14 8.41 32.61
CA GLU A 180 -10.53 7.00 32.56
C GLU A 180 -9.78 6.22 31.48
N ALA A 181 -9.25 6.90 30.46
CA ALA A 181 -8.49 6.31 29.37
C ALA A 181 -6.99 6.20 29.66
N PHE A 182 -6.47 6.86 30.71
CA PHE A 182 -5.03 6.91 30.99
C PHE A 182 -4.46 5.55 31.40
N GLY A 183 -5.21 4.78 32.19
CA GLY A 183 -4.67 3.62 32.92
C GLY A 183 -3.63 4.07 33.96
N ASN A 184 -2.40 4.30 33.52
CA ASN A 184 -1.31 4.83 34.35
C ASN A 184 -0.41 5.82 33.58
N ASP A 185 0.51 6.48 34.29
CA ASP A 185 1.40 7.50 33.72
C ASP A 185 2.27 6.99 32.56
N ASN A 186 2.68 5.72 32.59
CA ASN A 186 3.48 5.14 31.50
C ASN A 186 2.64 4.99 30.21
N ILE A 187 1.40 4.52 30.34
CA ILE A 187 0.48 4.40 29.20
C ILE A 187 0.19 5.78 28.63
N ARG A 188 -0.08 6.77 29.49
CA ARG A 188 -0.30 8.16 29.07
C ARG A 188 0.91 8.73 28.31
N CYS A 189 2.13 8.52 28.82
CA CYS A 189 3.36 8.90 28.12
C CYS A 189 3.51 8.21 26.77
N ASN A 190 3.17 6.91 26.67
CA ASN A 190 3.23 6.16 25.42
C ASN A 190 2.20 6.65 24.39
N ILE A 191 0.99 7.00 24.82
CA ILE A 191 -0.05 7.60 23.95
C ILE A 191 0.47 8.91 23.34
N ARG A 192 1.10 9.78 24.16
CA ARG A 192 1.69 11.04 23.68
C ARG A 192 2.83 10.81 22.70
N LEU A 193 3.76 9.89 23.04
CA LEU A 193 4.87 9.54 22.16
C LEU A 193 4.37 8.98 20.82
N TYR A 194 3.36 8.11 20.86
CA TYR A 194 2.78 7.55 19.65
C TYR A 194 2.06 8.61 18.82
N ARG A 195 1.39 9.57 19.46
CA ARG A 195 0.79 10.72 18.76
C ARG A 195 1.85 11.55 18.04
N GLU A 196 2.96 11.88 18.71
CA GLU A 196 4.08 12.62 18.09
C GLU A 196 4.66 11.85 16.88
N MET A 197 4.80 10.52 16.99
CA MET A 197 5.23 9.67 15.87
C MET A 197 4.27 9.69 14.68
N ILE A 198 2.96 9.64 14.94
CA ILE A 198 1.94 9.70 13.89
C ILE A 198 1.90 11.09 13.25
N GLU A 199 2.00 12.17 14.04
CA GLU A 199 2.02 13.54 13.54
C GLU A 199 3.17 13.74 12.54
N GLU A 200 4.35 13.20 12.84
CA GLU A 200 5.49 13.22 11.91
C GLU A 200 5.22 12.39 10.64
N MET A 201 4.72 11.17 10.77
CA MET A 201 4.37 10.30 9.63
C MET A 201 3.32 10.96 8.71
N VAL A 202 2.32 11.62 9.29
CA VAL A 202 1.27 12.34 8.55
C VAL A 202 1.85 13.56 7.83
N ASN A 203 2.72 14.34 8.47
CA ASN A 203 3.40 15.47 7.84
C ASN A 203 4.27 15.01 6.68
N ASP A 204 5.02 13.92 6.85
CA ASP A 204 5.81 13.32 5.80
C ASP A 204 4.95 12.89 4.59
N SER A 205 3.82 12.25 4.85
CA SER A 205 2.87 11.83 3.80
C SER A 205 2.24 13.03 3.08
N PHE A 206 1.96 14.12 3.81
CA PHE A 206 1.44 15.35 3.24
C PHE A 206 2.46 16.06 2.35
N ASN A 207 3.69 16.23 2.83
CA ASN A 207 4.79 16.87 2.10
C ASN A 207 5.13 16.12 0.81
N GLU A 208 5.10 14.79 0.85
CA GLU A 208 5.30 13.94 -0.33
C GLU A 208 4.25 14.22 -1.42
N ARG A 209 2.98 14.33 -1.02
CA ARG A 209 1.88 14.63 -1.94
C ARG A 209 1.93 16.04 -2.49
N GLU A 210 2.24 17.03 -1.65
CA GLU A 210 2.38 18.43 -2.08
C GLU A 210 3.51 18.59 -3.10
N ALA A 211 4.67 17.98 -2.83
CA ALA A 211 5.79 17.96 -3.76
C ALA A 211 5.44 17.27 -5.08
N ALA A 212 4.71 16.15 -5.04
CA ALA A 212 4.20 15.50 -6.24
C ALA A 212 3.31 16.47 -7.06
N SER A 213 2.27 17.03 -6.44
CA SER A 213 1.34 17.94 -7.10
C SER A 213 2.04 19.14 -7.76
N ALA A 214 2.89 19.84 -7.02
CA ALA A 214 3.61 21.02 -7.51
C ALA A 214 4.50 20.70 -8.72
N VAL A 215 5.18 19.56 -8.71
CA VAL A 215 6.04 19.12 -9.81
C VAL A 215 5.23 18.85 -11.09
N PHE A 216 4.02 18.29 -10.96
CA PHE A 216 3.16 17.96 -12.09
C PHE A 216 2.37 19.17 -12.63
N GLU A 217 2.04 20.16 -11.81
CA GLU A 217 1.25 21.35 -12.20
C GLU A 217 2.10 22.53 -12.69
N GLU A 218 3.18 22.90 -11.98
CA GLU A 218 3.89 24.18 -12.23
C GLU A 218 5.11 24.05 -13.16
N GLY A 219 5.44 22.83 -13.57
CA GLY A 219 6.45 22.58 -14.60
C GLY A 219 7.89 22.89 -14.21
N SER A 220 8.17 23.55 -13.09
CA SER A 220 9.48 24.12 -12.75
C SER A 220 9.80 24.02 -11.26
N ILE A 221 10.73 23.14 -10.88
CA ILE A 221 11.49 23.28 -9.62
C ILE A 221 12.94 22.85 -9.93
N GLU A 222 13.90 23.75 -9.72
CA GLU A 222 15.33 23.41 -9.68
C GLU A 222 15.53 22.31 -8.61
N PRO A 223 16.27 21.20 -8.87
CA PRO A 223 16.40 19.99 -8.02
C PRO A 223 16.99 20.18 -6.60
N ASN A 224 16.62 21.23 -5.88
CA ASN A 224 17.20 21.62 -4.61
C ASN A 224 16.59 20.80 -3.45
N GLN A 225 17.24 19.66 -3.22
CA GLN A 225 17.59 19.02 -1.94
C GLN A 225 16.52 18.42 -0.99
N THR A 226 15.21 18.56 -1.19
CA THR A 226 14.27 17.73 -0.40
C THR A 226 14.02 16.38 -1.08
N ARG A 227 14.08 15.28 -0.31
CA ARG A 227 13.81 13.90 -0.77
C ARG A 227 12.48 13.79 -1.56
N TYR A 228 11.46 14.52 -1.12
CA TYR A 228 10.13 14.55 -1.74
C TYR A 228 10.13 15.16 -3.15
N VAL A 229 10.84 16.28 -3.35
CA VAL A 229 10.96 16.93 -4.67
C VAL A 229 11.76 16.05 -5.62
N LEU A 230 12.79 15.36 -5.13
CA LEU A 230 13.55 14.39 -5.94
C LEU A 230 12.68 13.21 -6.39
N ASN A 231 11.93 12.60 -5.48
CA ASN A 231 11.00 11.50 -5.79
C ASN A 231 9.92 11.96 -6.79
N ALA A 232 9.26 13.09 -6.53
CA ALA A 232 8.24 13.66 -7.41
C ALA A 232 8.79 13.99 -8.81
N SER A 233 9.98 14.58 -8.89
CA SER A 233 10.65 14.89 -10.15
C SER A 233 10.96 13.63 -10.95
N GLN A 234 11.37 12.56 -10.26
CA GLN A 234 11.61 11.26 -10.87
C GLN A 234 10.31 10.64 -11.40
N LYS A 235 9.21 10.67 -10.62
CA LYS A 235 7.88 10.22 -11.09
C LYS A 235 7.43 11.00 -12.33
N ARG A 236 7.68 12.31 -12.39
CA ARG A 236 7.37 13.13 -13.56
C ARG A 236 8.15 12.69 -14.80
N CYS A 237 9.45 12.44 -14.67
CA CYS A 237 10.25 11.90 -15.78
C CYS A 237 9.71 10.56 -16.28
N HIS A 238 9.27 9.68 -15.38
CA HIS A 238 8.63 8.40 -15.74
C HIS A 238 7.32 8.61 -16.50
N VAL A 239 6.44 9.52 -16.05
CA VAL A 239 5.19 9.84 -16.74
C VAL A 239 5.47 10.40 -18.14
N MET A 240 6.48 11.24 -18.30
CA MET A 240 6.88 11.76 -19.62
C MET A 240 7.41 10.66 -20.54
N PHE A 241 8.18 9.71 -20.01
CA PHE A 241 8.59 8.51 -20.74
C PHE A 241 7.38 7.70 -21.20
N LEU A 242 6.43 7.41 -20.30
CA LEU A 242 5.24 6.63 -20.61
C LEU A 242 4.39 7.35 -21.66
N GLN A 243 4.18 8.66 -21.53
CA GLN A 243 3.44 9.46 -22.50
C GLN A 243 4.07 9.39 -23.90
N GLU A 244 5.39 9.53 -24.01
CA GLU A 244 6.07 9.46 -25.30
C GLU A 244 6.02 8.04 -25.88
N LEU A 245 6.22 7.01 -25.04
CA LEU A 245 6.12 5.61 -25.45
C LEU A 245 4.72 5.27 -25.96
N MET A 246 3.67 5.73 -25.27
CA MET A 246 2.29 5.56 -25.70
C MET A 246 2.06 6.16 -27.09
N GLN A 247 2.54 7.38 -27.34
CA GLN A 247 2.42 8.03 -28.64
C GLN A 247 3.14 7.24 -29.74
N GLU A 248 4.36 6.80 -29.48
CA GLU A 248 5.16 6.01 -30.42
C GLU A 248 4.50 4.66 -30.75
N LEU A 249 3.89 3.99 -29.76
CA LEU A 249 3.16 2.74 -29.94
C LEU A 249 1.82 2.96 -30.67
N GLN A 250 1.10 4.02 -30.35
CA GLN A 250 -0.14 4.41 -31.04
C GLN A 250 0.10 4.72 -32.53
N GLN A 251 1.20 5.42 -32.85
CA GLN A 251 1.61 5.68 -34.24
C GLN A 251 1.92 4.38 -35.01
N ARG A 252 2.40 3.35 -34.30
CA ARG A 252 2.63 2.00 -34.84
C ARG A 252 1.35 1.13 -34.84
N GLY A 253 0.21 1.69 -34.46
CA GLY A 253 -1.11 1.08 -34.60
C GLY A 253 -1.66 0.39 -33.35
N LEU A 254 -1.00 0.50 -32.19
CA LEU A 254 -1.53 -0.03 -30.93
C LEU A 254 -2.66 0.86 -30.41
N LYS A 255 -3.77 0.24 -30.00
CA LYS A 255 -4.88 0.94 -29.34
C LYS A 255 -4.64 0.97 -27.84
N ILE A 256 -4.31 2.15 -27.32
CA ILE A 256 -4.10 2.39 -25.89
C ILE A 256 -5.25 3.27 -25.41
N GLU A 257 -6.03 2.78 -24.46
CA GLU A 257 -7.22 3.47 -23.93
C GLU A 257 -6.92 4.32 -22.69
N THR A 258 -5.82 4.05 -21.99
CA THR A 258 -5.38 4.82 -20.81
C THR A 258 -5.13 6.30 -21.17
N ASP A 259 -5.73 7.21 -20.41
CA ASP A 259 -5.46 8.66 -20.54
C ASP A 259 -4.18 9.03 -19.76
N VAL A 260 -3.35 9.89 -20.33
CA VAL A 260 -2.13 10.38 -19.65
C VAL A 260 -2.41 11.04 -18.29
N ASN A 261 -3.59 11.63 -18.11
CA ASN A 261 -4.01 12.23 -16.85
C ASN A 261 -4.29 11.17 -15.77
N GLU A 262 -4.75 9.98 -16.14
CA GLU A 262 -4.91 8.84 -15.21
C GLU A 262 -3.53 8.36 -14.71
N ILE A 263 -2.53 8.34 -15.59
CA ILE A 263 -1.14 8.00 -15.24
C ILE A 263 -0.56 9.04 -14.28
N LYS A 264 -0.77 10.33 -14.55
CA LYS A 264 -0.36 11.43 -13.66
C LYS A 264 -1.00 11.31 -12.29
N GLN A 265 -2.31 11.06 -12.24
CA GLN A 265 -3.03 10.91 -10.98
C GLN A 265 -2.49 9.74 -10.16
N SER A 266 -2.29 8.58 -10.81
CA SER A 266 -1.72 7.39 -10.18
C SER A 266 -0.29 7.64 -9.67
N ALA A 267 0.52 8.41 -10.39
CA ALA A 267 1.86 8.80 -9.95
C ALA A 267 1.85 9.78 -8.77
N ILE A 268 0.84 10.64 -8.66
CA ILE A 268 0.66 11.54 -7.51
C ILE A 268 0.20 10.77 -6.28
N GLU A 269 -0.68 9.78 -6.46
CA GLU A 269 -1.34 9.06 -5.37
C GLU A 269 -0.53 7.87 -4.86
N GLY A 270 0.34 7.27 -5.68
CA GLY A 270 1.02 6.04 -5.33
C GLY A 270 2.31 5.79 -6.09
N ASP A 271 2.80 4.58 -5.92
CA ASP A 271 4.12 4.12 -6.37
C ASP A 271 4.04 3.12 -7.53
N ASP A 272 2.84 2.95 -8.07
CA ASP A 272 2.52 2.18 -9.27
C ASP A 272 1.75 3.03 -10.25
N TYR A 273 2.29 3.16 -11.46
CA TYR A 273 1.65 3.94 -12.50
C TYR A 273 2.20 3.52 -13.85
N GLY A 274 1.30 3.43 -14.83
CA GLY A 274 1.58 2.83 -16.11
C GLY A 274 0.40 2.97 -17.04
N PHE A 275 0.46 2.27 -18.17
CA PHE A 275 -0.68 2.11 -19.06
C PHE A 275 -0.87 0.64 -19.42
N CYS A 276 -2.06 0.31 -19.89
CA CYS A 276 -2.37 -1.01 -20.37
C CYS A 276 -2.92 -0.98 -21.81
N VAL A 277 -2.77 -2.11 -22.50
CA VAL A 277 -3.23 -2.34 -23.86
C VAL A 277 -4.01 -3.64 -23.88
N THR A 278 -5.29 -3.57 -24.23
CA THR A 278 -6.14 -4.75 -24.35
C THR A 278 -5.61 -5.69 -25.42
N MET A 279 -5.25 -6.92 -25.02
CA MET A 279 -4.79 -7.95 -25.95
C MET A 279 -5.91 -8.91 -26.35
N SER A 280 -6.79 -9.23 -25.39
CA SER A 280 -7.92 -10.13 -25.54
C SER A 280 -9.01 -9.80 -24.51
N GLU A 281 -10.14 -10.50 -24.56
CA GLU A 281 -11.20 -10.38 -23.54
C GLU A 281 -10.74 -10.76 -22.13
N GLN A 282 -9.62 -11.50 -22.01
CA GLN A 282 -9.14 -12.06 -20.74
C GLN A 282 -7.88 -11.36 -20.21
N TYR A 283 -7.07 -10.73 -21.08
CA TYR A 283 -5.76 -10.20 -20.71
C TYR A 283 -5.43 -8.86 -21.36
N ASN A 284 -4.73 -8.04 -20.58
CA ASN A 284 -4.09 -6.80 -20.94
C ASN A 284 -2.57 -6.97 -20.94
N TRP A 285 -1.90 -6.29 -21.85
CA TRP A 285 -0.47 -6.00 -21.76
C TRP A 285 -0.28 -4.73 -20.95
N VAL A 286 0.62 -4.73 -19.98
CA VAL A 286 0.88 -3.61 -19.07
C VAL A 286 2.31 -3.14 -19.23
N VAL A 287 2.50 -1.83 -19.18
CA VAL A 287 3.80 -1.17 -19.05
C VAL A 287 3.71 -0.21 -17.87
N GLU A 288 4.50 -0.44 -16.82
CA GLU A 288 4.36 0.30 -15.56
C GLU A 288 5.69 0.54 -14.87
N PHE A 289 5.74 1.64 -14.11
CA PHE A 289 6.74 1.84 -13.09
C PHE A 289 6.22 1.38 -11.75
N ASN A 290 7.05 0.67 -11.00
CA ASN A 290 6.71 0.14 -9.69
C ASN A 290 7.85 0.35 -8.68
N TRP A 291 7.55 0.86 -7.48
CA TRP A 291 8.53 0.94 -6.39
C TRP A 291 8.82 -0.42 -5.78
N ASN A 292 10.10 -0.80 -5.75
CA ASN A 292 10.55 -2.06 -5.16
C ASN A 292 11.97 -1.94 -4.59
N ASN A 293 12.15 -2.32 -3.32
CA ASN A 293 13.43 -2.29 -2.59
C ASN A 293 14.14 -0.93 -2.64
N GLY A 294 13.38 0.15 -2.48
CA GLY A 294 13.93 1.51 -2.40
C GLY A 294 14.19 2.18 -3.75
N ASN A 295 13.72 1.61 -4.87
CA ASN A 295 13.87 2.18 -6.20
C ASN A 295 12.67 1.89 -7.11
N TYR A 296 12.34 2.80 -8.02
CA TYR A 296 11.42 2.52 -9.12
C TYR A 296 12.05 1.60 -10.16
N ARG A 297 11.26 0.63 -10.62
CA ARG A 297 11.60 -0.27 -11.73
C ARG A 297 10.57 -0.08 -12.83
N LEU A 298 11.02 -0.13 -14.08
CA LEU A 298 10.13 -0.16 -15.25
C LEU A 298 9.96 -1.62 -15.66
N GLY A 299 8.71 -2.06 -15.73
CA GLY A 299 8.35 -3.42 -16.12
C GLY A 299 7.33 -3.43 -17.24
N THR A 300 7.22 -4.60 -17.88
CA THR A 300 6.10 -4.89 -18.78
C THR A 300 5.67 -6.35 -18.63
N GLY A 301 4.37 -6.60 -18.78
CA GLY A 301 3.81 -7.92 -18.50
C GLY A 301 2.36 -8.09 -18.87
N LEU A 302 1.76 -9.20 -18.44
CA LEU A 302 0.35 -9.50 -18.65
C LEU A 302 -0.44 -9.39 -17.35
N GLN A 303 -1.59 -8.74 -17.44
CA GLN A 303 -2.55 -8.59 -16.35
C GLN A 303 -3.92 -9.10 -16.81
N PRO A 304 -4.60 -9.93 -16.01
CA PRO A 304 -5.96 -10.36 -16.33
C PRO A 304 -6.95 -9.19 -16.27
N VAL A 305 -7.97 -9.22 -17.13
CA VAL A 305 -9.03 -8.18 -17.17
C VAL A 305 -9.96 -8.27 -15.97
N SER A 306 -10.07 -9.44 -15.31
CA SER A 306 -10.89 -9.64 -14.11
C SER A 306 -10.05 -10.17 -12.93
N PRO A 307 -10.16 -9.56 -11.73
CA PRO A 307 -9.52 -10.08 -10.52
C PRO A 307 -10.04 -11.49 -10.20
N GLY A 308 -9.16 -12.48 -10.12
CA GLY A 308 -9.50 -13.86 -9.73
C GLY A 308 -9.29 -14.94 -10.80
N THR A 309 -8.95 -14.61 -12.04
CA THR A 309 -8.47 -15.59 -13.03
C THR A 309 -7.00 -15.93 -12.79
N THR A 310 -6.71 -16.64 -11.69
CA THR A 310 -5.44 -17.35 -11.48
C THR A 310 -5.45 -18.61 -12.32
N ASP A 311 -5.25 -18.46 -13.63
CA ASP A 311 -5.07 -19.64 -14.45
C ASP A 311 -3.61 -20.10 -14.29
N GLN A 312 -3.39 -21.16 -13.49
CA GLN A 312 -2.08 -21.84 -13.38
C GLN A 312 -1.49 -22.14 -14.76
N ASN A 313 -2.35 -22.30 -15.79
CA ASN A 313 -1.97 -22.42 -17.18
C ASN A 313 -1.24 -21.19 -17.74
N VAL A 314 -1.53 -19.95 -17.30
CA VAL A 314 -0.81 -18.73 -17.74
C VAL A 314 0.63 -18.74 -17.27
N LYS A 315 0.86 -19.17 -16.03
CA LYS A 315 2.20 -19.32 -15.48
C LYS A 315 3.00 -20.35 -16.28
N ASP A 316 2.41 -21.51 -16.54
CA ASP A 316 3.06 -22.57 -17.32
C ASP A 316 3.27 -22.13 -18.78
N ARG A 317 2.34 -21.34 -19.36
CA ARG A 317 2.49 -20.73 -20.69
C ARG A 317 3.65 -19.74 -20.75
N ILE A 318 3.80 -18.88 -19.73
CA ILE A 318 4.89 -17.89 -19.69
C ILE A 318 6.23 -18.57 -19.41
N GLU A 319 6.29 -19.55 -18.52
CA GLU A 319 7.48 -20.38 -18.31
C GLU A 319 7.89 -21.13 -19.59
N HIS A 320 6.93 -21.65 -20.36
CA HIS A 320 7.19 -22.24 -21.67
C HIS A 320 7.79 -21.23 -22.67
N ILE A 321 7.33 -19.98 -22.67
CA ILE A 321 7.87 -18.90 -23.52
C ILE A 321 9.32 -18.56 -23.16
N VAL A 322 9.60 -18.34 -21.87
CA VAL A 322 10.94 -18.03 -21.37
C VAL A 322 11.93 -19.13 -21.77
N ASN A 323 11.51 -20.39 -21.63
CA ASN A 323 12.31 -21.55 -21.99
C ASN A 323 12.53 -21.71 -23.51
N LYS A 324 11.53 -21.39 -24.35
CA LYS A 324 11.64 -21.48 -25.83
C LYS A 324 12.49 -20.36 -26.43
N LYS A 325 12.63 -19.21 -25.75
CA LYS A 325 13.53 -18.11 -26.14
C LYS A 325 15.02 -18.37 -25.80
N SER A 326 15.38 -19.51 -25.21
CA SER A 326 16.76 -19.84 -24.79
C SER A 326 17.38 -18.76 -23.88
N ILE A 327 16.62 -18.25 -22.91
CA ILE A 327 17.14 -17.38 -21.86
C ILE A 327 17.29 -18.27 -20.61
N PRO A 328 18.51 -18.64 -20.19
CA PRO A 328 18.70 -19.53 -19.05
C PRO A 328 18.11 -18.89 -17.79
N CYS A 329 17.13 -19.56 -17.17
CA CYS A 329 16.50 -19.10 -15.93
C CYS A 329 17.50 -19.00 -14.75
N ASP A 330 18.61 -19.74 -14.85
CA ASP A 330 19.66 -19.85 -13.83
C ASP A 330 20.75 -18.77 -13.94
N GLU A 331 20.68 -17.89 -14.96
CA GLU A 331 21.54 -16.71 -15.11
C GLU A 331 20.85 -15.41 -14.61
N LEU A 332 19.72 -15.52 -13.92
CA LEU A 332 19.08 -14.38 -13.26
C LEU A 332 19.75 -14.08 -11.91
N ASN A 333 20.89 -13.40 -11.96
CA ASN A 333 21.48 -12.77 -10.78
C ASN A 333 20.52 -11.68 -10.27
N PRO A 334 20.25 -11.57 -8.95
CA PRO A 334 19.50 -10.45 -8.38
C PRO A 334 20.12 -9.06 -8.67
N ASN A 335 21.38 -9.03 -9.13
CA ASN A 335 22.10 -7.85 -9.60
C ASN A 335 22.23 -7.76 -11.13
N ASP A 336 21.68 -8.71 -11.90
CA ASP A 336 21.59 -8.64 -13.36
C ASP A 336 20.27 -8.02 -13.82
N TYR A 337 20.35 -7.38 -14.98
CA TYR A 337 19.47 -6.35 -15.60
C TYR A 337 18.04 -6.76 -15.96
N TRP A 338 17.43 -7.66 -15.21
CA TRP A 338 16.20 -8.35 -15.54
C TRP A 338 15.37 -8.50 -14.26
N TYR A 339 14.08 -8.15 -14.28
CA TYR A 339 13.19 -8.54 -13.20
C TYR A 339 11.88 -9.09 -13.75
N LEU A 340 11.66 -10.38 -13.50
CA LEU A 340 10.34 -11.00 -13.53
C LEU A 340 9.56 -10.50 -12.32
N TRP A 341 8.35 -9.97 -12.52
CA TRP A 341 7.37 -9.99 -11.45
C TRP A 341 6.59 -11.31 -11.51
N ARG A 342 6.60 -12.03 -10.39
CA ARG A 342 5.59 -13.02 -10.04
C ARG A 342 4.75 -12.41 -8.94
N THR A 343 3.50 -12.07 -9.23
CA THR A 343 2.48 -12.14 -8.19
C THR A 343 1.49 -13.22 -8.51
N THR A 344 0.69 -13.54 -7.50
CA THR A 344 -0.40 -14.49 -7.60
C THR A 344 -1.33 -14.19 -8.77
N ASN A 345 -1.44 -12.93 -9.27
CA ASN A 345 -2.43 -12.55 -10.28
C ASN A 345 -1.87 -11.89 -11.57
N SER A 346 -0.56 -11.80 -11.81
CA SER A 346 0.00 -11.28 -13.07
C SER A 346 1.39 -11.86 -13.38
N SER A 347 1.74 -11.93 -14.66
CA SER A 347 3.02 -12.51 -15.09
C SER A 347 3.55 -11.83 -16.35
N GLY A 348 4.83 -11.44 -16.35
CA GLY A 348 5.42 -10.57 -17.36
C GLY A 348 6.89 -10.86 -17.66
N ILE A 349 7.35 -10.40 -18.83
CA ILE A 349 8.73 -10.44 -19.30
C ILE A 349 9.06 -9.03 -19.82
N GLY A 350 10.11 -8.38 -19.31
CA GLY A 350 10.52 -7.05 -19.78
C GLY A 350 11.90 -6.61 -19.29
N ASN A 351 12.63 -5.86 -20.14
CA ASN A 351 14.02 -5.45 -19.93
C ASN A 351 14.24 -3.95 -20.17
N PHE A 352 14.39 -3.15 -19.11
CA PHE A 352 14.82 -1.75 -19.18
C PHE A 352 15.90 -1.46 -18.12
N LYS A 353 17.04 -0.90 -18.52
CA LYS A 353 18.17 -0.60 -17.62
C LYS A 353 18.16 0.87 -17.22
N LYS A 354 18.09 1.13 -15.91
CA LYS A 354 18.48 2.41 -15.28
C LYS A 354 19.96 2.29 -14.89
N ASN A 355 20.84 3.08 -15.48
CA ASN A 355 22.23 3.20 -15.00
C ASN A 355 22.28 4.12 -13.77
N LYS A 356 23.29 4.04 -12.90
CA LYS A 356 23.46 5.02 -11.81
C LYS A 356 23.58 6.47 -12.33
N ASP A 357 24.14 6.62 -13.53
CA ASP A 357 24.22 7.90 -14.24
C ASP A 357 22.84 8.43 -14.69
N ASN A 358 21.80 7.59 -14.68
CA ASN A 358 20.44 7.92 -15.11
C ASN A 358 19.52 8.30 -13.93
N GLU A 359 19.97 8.24 -12.67
CA GLU A 359 19.19 8.70 -11.52
C GLU A 359 18.85 10.19 -11.60
N TYR A 360 19.63 10.94 -12.37
CA TYR A 360 19.51 12.38 -12.59
C TYR A 360 19.17 12.74 -14.04
N ALA A 361 18.73 11.77 -14.86
CA ALA A 361 18.39 12.03 -16.25
C ALA A 361 17.20 13.00 -16.37
N SER A 362 17.36 13.98 -17.24
CA SER A 362 16.35 14.99 -17.55
C SER A 362 15.12 14.39 -18.22
N SER A 363 14.01 15.12 -18.17
CA SER A 363 12.79 14.75 -18.88
C SER A 363 12.99 14.51 -20.38
N ILE A 364 13.89 15.28 -21.01
CA ILE A 364 14.23 15.15 -22.43
C ILE A 364 14.93 13.82 -22.72
N GLU A 365 15.84 13.39 -21.83
CA GLU A 365 16.54 12.11 -21.99
C GLU A 365 15.59 10.93 -21.85
N TRP A 366 14.64 11.00 -20.91
CA TRP A 366 13.58 10.00 -20.78
C TRP A 366 12.69 9.92 -22.02
N GLN A 367 12.26 11.04 -22.59
CA GLN A 367 11.51 11.04 -23.85
C GLN A 367 12.32 10.44 -25.01
N LYS A 368 13.62 10.74 -25.09
CA LYS A 368 14.50 10.15 -26.11
C LYS A 368 14.59 8.63 -25.97
N TRP A 369 14.74 8.12 -24.75
CA TRP A 369 14.75 6.68 -24.51
C TRP A 369 13.43 6.03 -24.91
N ALA A 370 12.29 6.65 -24.64
CA ALA A 370 10.99 6.10 -25.07
C ALA A 370 10.96 5.81 -26.57
N LYS A 371 11.50 6.72 -27.39
CA LYS A 371 11.64 6.53 -28.85
C LYS A 371 12.60 5.41 -29.21
N GLU A 372 13.78 5.41 -28.60
CA GLU A 372 14.82 4.42 -28.86
C GLU A 372 14.38 2.99 -28.53
N TYR A 373 13.56 2.84 -27.49
CA TYR A 373 13.10 1.53 -27.02
C TYR A 373 11.71 1.12 -27.54
N ALA A 374 10.98 2.00 -28.23
CA ALA A 374 9.61 1.74 -28.68
C ALA A 374 9.49 0.45 -29.50
N ASP A 375 10.43 0.20 -30.43
CA ASP A 375 10.44 -1.01 -31.25
C ASP A 375 10.60 -2.28 -30.40
N LYS A 376 11.42 -2.21 -29.34
CA LYS A 376 11.61 -3.33 -28.41
C LYS A 376 10.35 -3.63 -27.59
N PHE A 377 9.67 -2.58 -27.11
CA PHE A 377 8.40 -2.74 -26.41
C PHE A 377 7.32 -3.33 -27.33
N LEU A 378 7.30 -2.93 -28.60
CA LEU A 378 6.40 -3.50 -29.59
C LEU A 378 6.72 -4.97 -29.90
N ASP A 379 8.01 -5.33 -30.03
CA ASP A 379 8.45 -6.71 -30.20
C ASP A 379 8.03 -7.60 -29.02
N ASP A 380 8.08 -7.07 -27.80
CA ASP A 380 7.61 -7.76 -26.59
C ASP A 380 6.08 -7.94 -26.62
N TYR A 381 5.31 -6.91 -26.98
CA TYR A 381 3.86 -7.00 -27.18
C TYR A 381 3.49 -8.06 -28.23
N ASP A 382 4.09 -8.02 -29.42
CA ASP A 382 3.80 -8.94 -30.51
C ASP A 382 4.19 -10.38 -30.16
N SER A 383 5.31 -10.56 -29.45
CA SER A 383 5.74 -11.86 -28.92
C SER A 383 4.70 -12.44 -27.97
N LEU A 384 4.22 -11.66 -27.00
CA LEU A 384 3.19 -12.10 -26.05
C LEU A 384 1.88 -12.41 -26.76
N LYS A 385 1.49 -11.57 -27.73
CA LYS A 385 0.23 -11.70 -28.47
C LYS A 385 0.19 -12.97 -29.31
N ARG A 386 1.28 -13.26 -30.03
CA ARG A 386 1.39 -14.46 -30.87
C ARG A 386 1.20 -15.72 -30.05
N VAL A 387 1.86 -15.82 -28.91
CA VAL A 387 1.79 -17.02 -28.07
C VAL A 387 0.39 -17.22 -27.50
N PHE A 388 -0.28 -16.14 -27.08
CA PHE A 388 -1.67 -16.24 -26.59
C PHE A 388 -2.68 -16.57 -27.70
N THR A 389 -2.39 -16.20 -28.95
CA THR A 389 -3.25 -16.54 -30.08
C THR A 389 -3.07 -18.01 -30.49
N GLU A 390 -1.82 -18.49 -30.55
CA GLU A 390 -1.46 -19.87 -30.96
C GLU A 390 -1.88 -20.95 -29.96
N TYR A 391 -2.09 -20.61 -28.68
CA TYR A 391 -2.51 -21.56 -27.64
C TYR A 391 -4.03 -21.69 -27.45
N ASN A 392 -4.80 -20.74 -28.01
CA ASN A 392 -6.27 -20.72 -27.95
C ASN A 392 -6.92 -21.28 -29.23
N SER A 393 -6.10 -21.62 -30.24
CA SER A 393 -6.45 -22.36 -31.46
C SER A 393 -6.05 -23.82 -31.34
#